data_AF-A0A2W5X6G8-F1
#
_entry.id   AF-A0A2W5X6G8-F1
#
_cell.length_a   1.000
_cell.length_b   1.000
_cell.length_c   1.000
_cell.angle_alpha   90.00
_cell.angle_beta   90.00
_cell.angle_gamma   90.00
#
_symmetry.space_group_name_H-M   'P 1'
#
loop_
_entity.id
_entity.type
_entity.pdbx_description
1 polymer ?
#
loop_
_entity_poly.entity_id
_entity_poly.type
_entity_poly.pdbx_seq_one_letter_code
_entity_poly.pdbx_strand_id
1 'polypeptide(L)'
;MLASFLFVAATVAAAPAPAATSAPGALKEIGHVRATAACAELATHANSAISKALNNDLLLTQTITKLHSADLDGDEITRHNNLEELGRLAKDLRAQAVSGDSEVRRLRDIAAKSTDPKQKKELKEFADQLGGALYRQKKVANDLNGLLAAFDYHGMAKMDENQRDANEMAVGNGPPEMPDSSGSTVAHLDRIRNAPKNPTDSKLAINAAADFELRLPDITNDEANAASHIEGAVSGC
;
A
#
# COMPACT_ATOMS: atom_id res chain seq x y z
N MET A 1 27.89 46.45 -19.30
CA MET A 1 27.63 45.57 -20.46
C MET A 1 26.12 45.53 -20.68
N LEU A 2 25.63 46.29 -21.65
CA LEU A 2 24.23 46.38 -22.06
C LEU A 2 24.13 45.71 -23.43
N ALA A 3 23.38 44.62 -23.55
CA ALA A 3 23.20 43.89 -24.79
C ALA A 3 21.90 44.36 -25.48
N SER A 4 22.08 45.05 -26.61
CA SER A 4 21.02 45.43 -27.54
C SER A 4 20.56 44.21 -28.34
N PHE A 5 19.25 43.95 -28.35
CA PHE A 5 18.63 42.95 -29.22
C PHE A 5 18.05 43.64 -30.47
N LEU A 6 18.53 43.20 -31.63
CA LEU A 6 17.98 43.55 -32.95
C LEU A 6 16.65 42.81 -33.17
N PHE A 7 15.60 43.54 -33.53
CA PHE A 7 14.34 42.97 -34.01
C PHE A 7 14.40 42.80 -35.53
N VAL A 8 14.23 41.56 -36.01
CA VAL A 8 14.04 41.23 -37.44
C VAL A 8 12.55 41.22 -37.73
N ALA A 9 12.09 42.10 -38.62
CA ALA A 9 10.71 42.12 -39.11
C ALA A 9 10.52 41.06 -40.20
N ALA A 10 9.79 39.99 -39.89
CA ALA A 10 9.39 38.97 -40.85
C ALA A 10 8.06 39.36 -41.52
N THR A 11 8.05 39.40 -42.85
CA THR A 11 6.87 39.57 -43.69
C THR A 11 6.04 38.29 -43.68
N VAL A 12 4.79 38.36 -43.21
CA VAL A 12 3.86 37.22 -43.17
C VAL A 12 3.25 37.06 -44.56
N ALA A 13 3.67 36.03 -45.30
CA ALA A 13 2.99 35.56 -46.50
C ALA A 13 1.67 34.88 -46.09
N ALA A 14 0.56 35.30 -46.71
CA ALA A 14 -0.75 34.70 -46.47
C ALA A 14 -0.75 33.23 -46.88
N ALA A 15 -0.98 32.34 -45.90
CA ALA A 15 -1.09 30.91 -46.13
C ALA A 15 -2.35 30.58 -46.98
N PRO A 16 -2.27 29.61 -47.90
CA PRO A 16 -3.43 29.17 -48.67
C PRO A 16 -4.50 28.61 -47.73
N ALA A 17 -5.76 29.02 -47.94
CA ALA A 17 -6.89 28.55 -47.16
C ALA A 17 -7.01 27.03 -47.25
N PRO A 18 -7.18 26.31 -46.11
CA PRO A 18 -7.31 24.85 -46.13
C PRO A 18 -8.56 24.46 -46.89
N ALA A 19 -8.40 23.54 -47.86
CA ALA A 19 -9.51 22.93 -48.57
C ALA A 19 -10.44 22.22 -47.56
N ALA A 20 -11.75 22.41 -47.73
CA ALA A 20 -12.76 21.77 -46.90
C ALA A 20 -12.58 20.24 -46.95
N THR A 21 -12.12 19.67 -45.84
CA THR A 21 -12.02 18.22 -45.67
C THR A 21 -13.45 17.69 -45.59
N SER A 22 -13.83 16.78 -46.50
CA SER A 22 -15.13 16.13 -46.45
C SER A 22 -15.33 15.47 -45.09
N ALA A 23 -16.44 15.78 -44.42
CA ALA A 23 -16.80 15.21 -43.14
C ALA A 23 -16.63 13.68 -43.17
N PRO A 24 -16.02 13.04 -42.14
CA PRO A 24 -15.97 11.59 -42.04
C PRO A 24 -17.39 11.07 -42.18
N GLY A 25 -17.62 10.19 -43.17
CA GLY A 25 -18.92 9.55 -43.35
C GLY A 25 -19.38 8.94 -42.01
N ALA A 26 -20.66 9.10 -41.69
CA ALA A 26 -21.24 8.59 -40.45
C ALA A 26 -20.72 7.18 -40.17
N LEU A 27 -20.00 7.02 -39.05
CA LEU A 27 -19.51 5.74 -38.58
C LEU A 27 -20.71 4.78 -38.56
N LYS A 28 -20.70 3.77 -39.44
CA LYS A 28 -21.70 2.71 -39.43
C LYS A 28 -21.53 1.98 -38.11
N GLU A 29 -22.49 2.15 -37.22
CA GLU A 29 -22.56 1.41 -35.96
C GLU A 29 -22.61 -0.08 -36.26
N ILE A 30 -21.53 -0.80 -35.94
CA ILE A 30 -21.40 -2.25 -36.14
C ILE A 30 -22.06 -2.94 -34.94
N GLY A 31 -23.37 -2.72 -34.77
CA GLY A 31 -24.20 -3.43 -33.80
C GLY A 31 -24.11 -2.92 -32.35
N HIS A 32 -25.28 -2.83 -31.72
CA HIS A 32 -25.39 -2.69 -30.26
C HIS A 32 -25.41 -4.07 -29.62
N VAL A 33 -24.43 -4.39 -28.78
CA VAL A 33 -24.55 -5.53 -27.86
C VAL A 33 -25.29 -5.04 -26.62
N ARG A 34 -26.58 -5.37 -26.51
CA ARG A 34 -27.38 -5.06 -25.31
C ARG A 34 -27.06 -6.10 -24.24
N ALA A 35 -26.08 -5.80 -23.39
CA ALA A 35 -25.94 -6.49 -22.11
C ALA A 35 -27.19 -6.21 -21.25
N THR A 36 -27.66 -7.21 -20.51
CA THR A 36 -28.70 -6.98 -19.51
C THR A 36 -28.17 -6.06 -18.41
N ALA A 37 -29.05 -5.36 -17.68
CA ALA A 37 -28.64 -4.51 -16.57
C ALA A 37 -27.80 -5.27 -15.53
N ALA A 38 -28.16 -6.54 -15.26
CA ALA A 38 -27.40 -7.41 -14.36
C ALA A 38 -25.97 -7.68 -14.84
N CYS A 39 -25.78 -7.85 -16.15
CA CYS A 39 -24.45 -8.04 -16.73
C CYS A 39 -23.59 -6.77 -16.68
N ALA A 40 -24.20 -5.60 -16.86
CA ALA A 40 -23.51 -4.32 -16.68
C ALA A 40 -23.08 -4.09 -15.22
N GLU A 41 -23.94 -4.40 -14.25
CA GLU A 41 -23.62 -4.33 -12.82
C GLU A 41 -22.49 -5.31 -12.45
N LEU A 42 -22.58 -6.55 -12.91
CA LEU A 42 -21.55 -7.57 -12.69
C LEU A 42 -20.19 -7.11 -13.22
N ALA A 43 -20.13 -6.65 -14.47
CA ALA A 43 -18.89 -6.17 -15.08
C ALA A 43 -18.33 -4.96 -14.34
N THR A 44 -19.19 -4.02 -13.90
CA THR A 44 -18.77 -2.83 -13.16
C THR A 44 -18.12 -3.20 -11.82
N HIS A 45 -18.77 -4.06 -11.04
CA HIS A 45 -18.26 -4.48 -9.73
C HIS A 45 -17.03 -5.39 -9.83
N ALA A 46 -17.00 -6.29 -10.82
CA ALA A 46 -15.85 -7.16 -11.08
C ALA A 46 -14.62 -6.34 -11.49
N ASN A 47 -14.75 -5.45 -12.47
CA ASN A 47 -13.65 -4.61 -12.92
C ASN A 47 -13.15 -3.68 -11.81
N SER A 48 -14.06 -3.14 -11.00
CA SER A 48 -13.69 -2.34 -9.83
C SER A 48 -12.88 -3.17 -8.83
N ALA A 49 -13.39 -4.34 -8.40
CA ALA A 49 -12.72 -5.22 -7.45
C ALA A 49 -11.33 -5.68 -7.95
N ILE A 50 -11.22 -6.09 -9.21
CA ILE A 50 -9.96 -6.49 -9.85
C ILE A 50 -8.97 -5.32 -9.86
N SER A 51 -9.42 -4.13 -10.26
CA SER A 51 -8.57 -2.94 -10.25
C SER A 51 -8.06 -2.61 -8.84
N LYS A 52 -8.85 -2.85 -7.80
CA LYS A 52 -8.42 -2.67 -6.40
C LYS A 52 -7.37 -3.70 -5.98
N ALA A 53 -7.55 -4.96 -6.36
CA ALA A 53 -6.56 -6.02 -6.09
C ALA A 53 -5.22 -5.71 -6.78
N LEU A 54 -5.24 -5.41 -8.09
CA LEU A 54 -4.03 -5.09 -8.85
C LEU A 54 -3.30 -3.84 -8.32
N ASN A 55 -4.04 -2.79 -7.95
CA ASN A 55 -3.45 -1.62 -7.33
C ASN A 55 -2.81 -1.94 -5.96
N ASN A 56 -3.39 -2.86 -5.20
CA ASN A 56 -2.79 -3.33 -3.96
C ASN A 56 -1.50 -4.11 -4.18
N ASP A 57 -1.40 -4.93 -5.24
CA ASP A 57 -0.15 -5.64 -5.54
C ASP A 57 0.98 -4.68 -5.86
N LEU A 58 0.66 -3.61 -6.60
CA LEU A 58 1.60 -2.52 -6.87
C LEU A 58 2.02 -1.82 -5.56
N LEU A 59 1.07 -1.44 -4.71
CA LEU A 59 1.35 -0.80 -3.42
C LEU A 59 2.15 -1.72 -2.49
N LEU A 60 1.88 -3.02 -2.50
CA LEU A 60 2.60 -4.01 -1.71
C LEU A 60 4.05 -4.15 -2.20
N THR A 61 4.26 -4.19 -3.51
CA THR A 61 5.61 -4.19 -4.10
C THR A 61 6.39 -2.92 -3.74
N GLN A 62 5.74 -1.76 -3.81
CA GLN A 62 6.33 -0.48 -3.39
C GLN A 62 6.68 -0.50 -1.89
N THR A 63 5.79 -1.02 -1.07
CA THR A 63 5.99 -1.17 0.39
C THR A 63 7.19 -2.05 0.69
N ILE A 64 7.29 -3.22 0.07
CA ILE A 64 8.41 -4.17 0.25
C ILE A 64 9.73 -3.49 -0.17
N THR A 65 9.75 -2.84 -1.33
CA THR A 65 10.93 -2.12 -1.84
C THR A 65 11.35 -1.01 -0.87
N LYS A 66 10.38 -0.26 -0.33
CA LYS A 66 10.63 0.80 0.64
C LYS A 66 11.17 0.24 1.95
N LEU A 67 10.59 -0.83 2.48
CA LEU A 67 11.06 -1.47 3.71
C LEU A 67 12.50 -2.01 3.60
N HIS A 68 12.89 -2.54 2.44
CA HIS A 68 14.27 -2.98 2.19
C HIS A 68 15.28 -1.83 2.17
N SER A 69 14.86 -0.64 1.74
CA SER A 69 15.73 0.51 1.49
C SER A 69 15.60 1.63 2.52
N ALA A 70 14.64 1.56 3.43
CA ALA A 70 14.41 2.57 4.44
C ALA A 70 15.55 2.59 5.45
N ASP A 71 16.27 3.71 5.49
CA ASP A 71 17.17 4.02 6.58
C ASP A 71 16.36 4.61 7.75
N LEU A 72 16.10 3.78 8.75
CA LEU A 72 15.35 4.15 9.96
C LEU A 72 16.27 4.39 11.16
N ASP A 73 17.57 4.16 11.00
CA ASP A 73 18.58 4.38 12.02
C ASP A 73 19.47 5.60 11.71
N GLY A 74 19.25 6.26 10.57
CA GLY A 74 19.87 7.51 10.16
C GLY A 74 19.41 8.73 10.97
N ASP A 75 19.58 9.93 10.41
CA ASP A 75 19.16 11.15 11.07
C ASP A 75 17.63 11.25 11.22
N GLU A 76 17.16 12.05 12.17
CA GLU A 76 15.73 12.14 12.53
C GLU A 76 14.85 12.59 11.36
N ILE A 77 15.37 13.42 10.45
CA ILE A 77 14.63 13.90 9.28
C ILE A 77 14.46 12.74 8.29
N THR A 78 15.54 12.02 7.98
CA THR A 78 15.51 10.84 7.10
C THR A 78 14.57 9.76 7.66
N ARG A 79 14.69 9.47 8.97
CA ARG A 79 13.82 8.52 9.66
C ARG A 79 12.35 8.93 9.57
N HIS A 80 12.03 10.19 9.89
CA HIS A 80 10.66 10.71 9.84
C HIS A 80 10.06 10.59 8.43
N ASN A 81 10.78 11.03 7.40
CA ASN A 81 10.30 10.96 6.02
C ASN A 81 10.05 9.51 5.57
N ASN A 82 10.92 8.57 5.98
CA ASN A 82 10.74 7.16 5.67
C ASN A 82 9.51 6.56 6.37
N LEU A 83 9.27 6.90 7.65
CA LEU A 83 8.09 6.46 8.39
C LEU A 83 6.79 7.05 7.83
N GLU A 84 6.81 8.34 7.46
CA GLU A 84 5.65 9.00 6.84
C GLU A 84 5.27 8.33 5.52
N GLU A 85 6.26 8.05 4.66
CA GLU A 85 6.01 7.39 3.38
C GLU A 85 5.45 5.97 3.56
N LEU A 86 6.04 5.18 4.47
CA LEU A 86 5.52 3.86 4.81
C LEU A 86 4.10 3.93 5.40
N GLY A 87 3.81 4.94 6.21
CA GLY A 87 2.47 5.19 6.76
C GLY A 87 1.45 5.51 5.67
N ARG A 88 1.82 6.32 4.67
CA ARG A 88 0.97 6.59 3.50
C ARG A 88 0.68 5.30 2.73
N LEU A 89 1.70 4.50 2.44
CA LEU A 89 1.55 3.21 1.75
C LEU A 89 0.63 2.25 2.53
N ALA A 90 0.80 2.15 3.85
CA ALA A 90 -0.04 1.32 4.71
C ALA A 90 -1.52 1.75 4.66
N LYS A 91 -1.77 3.06 4.70
CA LYS A 91 -3.11 3.64 4.61
C LYS A 91 -3.75 3.37 3.26
N ASP A 92 -3.01 3.59 2.17
CA ASP A 92 -3.48 3.38 0.80
C ASP A 92 -3.82 1.90 0.57
N LEU A 93 -2.91 0.98 0.96
CA LEU A 93 -3.10 -0.47 0.85
C LEU A 93 -4.37 -0.92 1.60
N ARG A 94 -4.57 -0.44 2.83
CA ARG A 94 -5.77 -0.74 3.62
C ARG A 94 -7.04 -0.18 2.98
N ALA A 95 -7.00 1.06 2.50
CA ALA A 95 -8.17 1.72 1.91
C ALA A 95 -8.63 1.01 0.63
N GLN A 96 -7.70 0.67 -0.25
CA GLN A 96 -7.98 -0.09 -1.47
C GLN A 96 -8.50 -1.49 -1.15
N ALA A 97 -7.91 -2.21 -0.17
CA ALA A 97 -8.38 -3.53 0.23
C ALA A 97 -9.81 -3.51 0.80
N VAL A 98 -10.15 -2.53 1.64
CA VAL A 98 -11.51 -2.35 2.17
C VAL A 98 -12.50 -1.98 1.06
N SER A 99 -12.11 -1.09 0.15
CA SER A 99 -12.92 -0.74 -1.02
C SER A 99 -13.18 -1.96 -1.90
N GLY A 100 -12.15 -2.77 -2.18
CA GLY A 100 -12.28 -4.00 -2.96
C GLY A 100 -13.21 -5.02 -2.28
N ASP A 101 -13.09 -5.23 -0.96
CA ASP A 101 -13.98 -6.13 -0.22
C ASP A 101 -15.45 -5.71 -0.35
N SER A 102 -15.73 -4.40 -0.38
CA SER A 102 -17.10 -3.91 -0.59
C SER A 102 -17.65 -4.27 -1.98
N GLU A 103 -16.83 -4.26 -3.03
CA GLU A 103 -17.22 -4.68 -4.38
C GLU A 103 -17.41 -6.21 -4.45
N VAL A 104 -16.54 -6.97 -3.79
CA VAL A 104 -16.67 -8.42 -3.66
C VAL A 104 -17.98 -8.81 -2.97
N ARG A 105 -18.42 -8.09 -1.94
CA ARG A 105 -19.72 -8.33 -1.31
C ARG A 105 -20.88 -8.14 -2.30
N ARG A 106 -20.82 -7.10 -3.15
CA ARG A 106 -21.82 -6.89 -4.20
C ARG A 106 -21.82 -8.01 -5.22
N LEU A 107 -20.65 -8.53 -5.60
CA LEU A 107 -20.54 -9.71 -6.47
C LEU A 107 -21.18 -10.96 -5.85
N ARG A 108 -20.98 -11.18 -4.55
CA ARG A 108 -21.65 -12.26 -3.81
C ARG A 108 -23.17 -12.08 -3.78
N ASP A 109 -23.67 -10.86 -3.64
CA ASP A 109 -25.09 -10.56 -3.69
C ASP A 109 -25.69 -10.82 -5.08
N ILE A 110 -24.96 -10.49 -6.15
CA ILE A 110 -25.34 -10.81 -7.53
C ILE A 110 -25.36 -12.34 -7.73
N ALA A 111 -24.35 -13.06 -7.24
CA ALA A 111 -24.31 -14.52 -7.29
C ALA A 111 -25.51 -15.15 -6.57
N ALA A 112 -25.89 -14.62 -5.40
CA ALA A 112 -27.03 -15.11 -4.64
C ALA A 112 -28.36 -15.01 -5.43
N LYS A 113 -28.50 -13.94 -6.23
CA LYS A 113 -29.68 -13.64 -7.06
C LYS A 113 -29.68 -14.35 -8.43
N SER A 114 -28.55 -14.89 -8.89
CA SER A 114 -28.49 -15.59 -10.17
C SER A 114 -29.35 -16.86 -10.13
N THR A 115 -30.11 -17.05 -11.22
CA THR A 115 -31.01 -18.19 -11.42
C THR A 115 -30.33 -19.38 -12.08
N ASP A 116 -29.22 -19.16 -12.80
CA ASP A 116 -28.39 -20.22 -13.37
C ASP A 116 -27.48 -20.80 -12.27
N PRO A 117 -27.64 -22.09 -11.89
CA PRO A 117 -26.79 -22.72 -10.88
C PRO A 117 -25.31 -22.70 -11.24
N LYS A 118 -24.95 -22.77 -12.52
CA LYS A 118 -23.56 -22.75 -12.96
C LYS A 118 -22.99 -21.35 -12.78
N GLN A 119 -23.60 -20.32 -13.36
CA GLN A 119 -23.18 -18.93 -13.17
C GLN A 119 -23.10 -18.55 -11.69
N LYS A 120 -24.11 -18.92 -10.89
CA LYS A 120 -24.13 -18.69 -9.44
C LYS A 120 -22.92 -19.27 -8.74
N LYS A 121 -22.56 -20.53 -9.04
CA LYS A 121 -21.39 -21.19 -8.48
C LYS A 121 -20.11 -20.47 -8.88
N GLU A 122 -19.90 -20.25 -10.18
CA GLU A 122 -18.69 -19.63 -10.71
C GLU A 122 -18.50 -18.20 -10.19
N LEU A 123 -19.55 -17.39 -10.17
CA LEU A 123 -19.49 -16.03 -9.64
C LEU A 123 -19.22 -15.99 -8.14
N LYS A 124 -19.75 -16.95 -7.38
CA LYS A 124 -19.44 -17.09 -5.96
C LYS A 124 -17.97 -17.46 -5.74
N GLU A 125 -17.45 -18.46 -6.46
CA GLU A 125 -16.04 -18.86 -6.36
C GLU A 125 -15.11 -17.71 -6.78
N PHE A 126 -15.40 -17.02 -7.89
CA PHE A 126 -14.69 -15.81 -8.30
C PHE A 126 -14.63 -14.77 -7.17
N ALA A 127 -15.78 -14.45 -6.58
CA ALA A 127 -15.87 -13.47 -5.51
C ALA A 127 -15.15 -13.92 -4.23
N ASP A 128 -15.21 -15.20 -3.88
CA ASP A 128 -14.55 -15.73 -2.68
C ASP A 128 -13.03 -15.75 -2.80
N GLN A 129 -12.50 -16.18 -3.96
CA GLN A 129 -11.06 -16.16 -4.23
C GLN A 129 -10.54 -14.72 -4.26
N LEU A 130 -11.20 -13.81 -4.98
CA LEU A 130 -10.81 -12.39 -5.01
C LEU A 130 -10.91 -11.73 -3.62
N GLY A 131 -11.93 -12.10 -2.85
CA GLY A 131 -12.07 -11.67 -1.45
C GLY A 131 -10.96 -12.20 -0.54
N GLY A 132 -10.46 -13.41 -0.80
CA GLY A 132 -9.29 -13.99 -0.12
C GLY A 132 -8.02 -13.18 -0.34
N ALA A 133 -7.74 -12.82 -1.61
CA ALA A 133 -6.59 -12.00 -1.97
C ALA A 133 -6.62 -10.64 -1.26
N LEU A 134 -7.75 -9.93 -1.38
CA LEU A 134 -7.97 -8.63 -0.73
C LEU A 134 -7.88 -8.72 0.80
N TYR A 135 -8.35 -9.81 1.41
CA TYR A 135 -8.22 -10.04 2.85
C TYR A 135 -6.75 -10.19 3.27
N ARG A 136 -5.96 -10.96 2.53
CA ARG A 136 -4.52 -11.12 2.79
C ARG A 136 -3.76 -9.79 2.61
N GLN A 137 -4.04 -9.05 1.54
CA GLN A 137 -3.49 -7.71 1.32
C GLN A 137 -3.84 -6.76 2.48
N LYS A 138 -5.09 -6.78 2.96
CA LYS A 138 -5.53 -6.02 4.15
C LYS A 138 -4.77 -6.44 5.41
N LYS A 139 -4.49 -7.73 5.59
CA LYS A 139 -3.72 -8.23 6.74
C LYS A 139 -2.30 -7.67 6.71
N VAL A 140 -1.64 -7.66 5.55
CA VAL A 140 -0.31 -7.03 5.38
C VAL A 140 -0.37 -5.54 5.75
N ALA A 141 -1.39 -4.82 5.30
CA ALA A 141 -1.58 -3.42 5.68
C ALA A 141 -1.71 -3.20 7.19
N ASN A 142 -2.37 -4.12 7.91
CA ASN A 142 -2.51 -4.04 9.36
C ASN A 142 -1.20 -4.33 10.08
N ASP A 143 -0.46 -5.35 9.63
CA ASP A 143 0.82 -5.73 10.20
C ASP A 143 1.84 -4.60 9.98
N LEU A 144 1.83 -3.95 8.81
CA LEU A 144 2.64 -2.75 8.55
C LEU A 144 2.29 -1.60 9.50
N ASN A 145 1.00 -1.30 9.71
CA ASN A 145 0.60 -0.27 10.68
C ASN A 145 1.07 -0.61 12.10
N GLY A 146 1.01 -1.89 12.50
CA GLY A 146 1.52 -2.35 13.79
C GLY A 146 3.04 -2.19 13.92
N LEU A 147 3.78 -2.47 12.85
CA LEU A 147 5.22 -2.24 12.79
C LEU A 147 5.58 -0.75 12.93
N LEU A 148 4.88 0.13 12.21
CA LEU A 148 5.10 1.58 12.30
C LEU A 148 4.86 2.11 13.72
N ALA A 149 3.80 1.64 14.38
CA ALA A 149 3.55 1.98 15.78
C ALA A 149 4.68 1.52 16.72
N ALA A 150 5.31 0.37 16.43
CA ALA A 150 6.48 -0.09 17.19
C ALA A 150 7.69 0.83 16.97
N PHE A 151 7.93 1.30 15.74
CA PHE A 151 8.99 2.27 15.46
C PHE A 151 8.78 3.60 16.15
N ASP A 152 7.54 4.10 16.18
CA ASP A 152 7.20 5.32 16.92
C ASP A 152 7.49 5.17 18.42
N TYR A 153 7.10 4.03 19.00
CA TYR A 153 7.39 3.72 20.40
C TYR A 153 8.90 3.67 20.70
N HIS A 154 9.70 3.03 19.83
CA HIS A 154 11.16 3.04 19.96
C HIS A 154 11.74 4.46 19.87
N GLY A 155 11.21 5.29 18.97
CA GLY A 155 11.62 6.70 18.85
C GLY A 155 11.39 7.49 20.13
N MET A 156 10.20 7.35 20.74
CA MET A 156 9.87 8.04 22.00
C MET A 156 10.76 7.56 23.15
N ALA A 157 11.01 6.25 23.26
CA ALA A 157 11.88 5.69 24.30
C ALA A 157 13.33 6.25 24.21
N LYS A 158 13.87 6.40 22.99
CA LYS A 158 15.20 7.01 22.77
C LYS A 158 15.23 8.49 23.16
N MET A 159 14.14 9.24 22.91
CA MET A 159 14.06 10.66 23.30
C MET A 159 14.05 10.84 24.82
N ASP A 160 13.32 10.00 25.55
CA ASP A 160 13.27 10.04 27.02
C ASP A 160 14.64 9.75 27.65
N GLU A 161 15.39 8.79 27.11
CA GLU A 161 16.78 8.50 27.52
C GLU A 161 17.69 9.70 27.27
N ASN A 162 17.69 10.26 26.06
CA ASN A 162 18.49 11.42 25.72
C ASN A 162 18.16 12.65 26.58
N GLN A 163 16.88 12.86 26.92
CA GLN A 163 16.46 13.99 27.76
C GLN A 163 16.89 13.78 29.22
N ARG A 164 16.87 12.54 29.72
CA ARG A 164 17.41 12.20 31.04
C ARG A 164 18.92 12.46 31.11
N ASP A 165 19.66 11.99 30.12
CA ASP A 165 21.11 12.18 30.05
C ASP A 165 21.46 13.67 29.91
N ALA A 166 20.72 14.42 29.08
CA ALA A 166 20.91 15.87 28.95
C ALA A 166 20.60 16.62 30.25
N ASN A 167 19.57 16.23 30.98
CA ASN A 167 19.27 16.79 32.30
C ASN A 167 20.36 16.46 33.32
N GLU A 168 20.91 15.23 33.30
CA GLU A 168 22.00 14.82 34.17
C GLU A 168 23.28 15.65 33.91
N MET A 169 23.62 15.89 32.64
CA MET A 169 24.76 16.73 32.26
C MET A 169 24.53 18.22 32.57
N ALA A 170 23.31 18.74 32.41
CA ALA A 170 22.99 20.15 32.63
C ALA A 170 22.94 20.55 34.10
N VAL A 171 22.61 19.62 35.01
CA VAL A 171 22.47 19.93 36.43
C VAL A 171 23.83 20.01 37.16
N GLY A 172 24.93 19.53 36.57
CA GLY A 172 26.33 19.84 36.96
C GLY A 172 26.74 19.52 38.41
N ASN A 173 25.81 19.06 39.24
CA ASN A 173 25.97 18.68 40.62
C ASN A 173 25.32 17.30 40.72
N GLY A 174 26.14 16.26 40.77
CA GLY A 174 25.67 14.97 41.25
C GLY A 174 24.93 15.19 42.58
N PRO A 175 23.80 14.52 42.82
CA PRO A 175 23.18 14.57 44.13
C PRO A 175 24.22 14.23 45.19
N PRO A 176 24.21 14.87 46.38
CA PRO A 176 25.11 14.49 47.46
C PRO A 176 24.99 12.98 47.69
N GLU A 177 26.13 12.28 47.67
CA GLU A 177 26.22 10.84 47.92
C GLU A 177 25.44 10.52 49.20
N MET A 178 24.26 9.92 49.05
CA MET A 178 23.59 9.28 50.16
C MET A 178 24.25 7.92 50.38
N PRO A 179 24.64 7.57 51.62
CA PRO A 179 25.28 6.30 51.91
C PRO A 179 24.39 5.14 51.50
N ASP A 180 24.97 4.23 50.73
CA ASP A 180 24.40 2.97 50.25
C ASP A 180 23.78 2.19 51.43
N SER A 181 22.45 2.14 51.42
CA SER A 181 21.66 1.19 52.20
C SER A 181 21.27 0.03 51.29
N SER A 182 22.20 -0.91 51.14
CA SER A 182 21.99 -2.36 51.20
C SER A 182 20.96 -2.96 50.24
N GLY A 183 21.44 -3.82 49.35
CA GLY A 183 20.68 -4.98 48.90
C GLY A 183 20.62 -5.21 47.39
N SER A 184 21.75 -5.13 46.69
CA SER A 184 21.82 -5.46 45.27
C SER A 184 21.69 -6.99 45.07
N THR A 185 20.56 -7.42 44.52
CA THR A 185 20.39 -8.72 43.88
C THR A 185 21.18 -8.76 42.56
N VAL A 186 22.46 -9.13 42.64
CA VAL A 186 23.44 -9.13 41.53
C VAL A 186 23.11 -10.14 40.41
N ALA A 187 22.12 -11.01 40.55
CA ALA A 187 21.85 -12.05 39.55
C ALA A 187 20.95 -11.62 38.36
N HIS A 188 20.28 -10.46 38.40
CA HIS A 188 19.33 -10.05 37.34
C HIS A 188 19.93 -9.08 36.31
N LEU A 189 20.99 -8.35 36.65
CA LEU A 189 21.61 -7.35 35.75
C LEU A 189 22.55 -7.98 34.71
N ASP A 190 23.20 -9.11 35.01
CA ASP A 190 24.05 -9.80 34.03
C ASP A 190 23.27 -10.54 32.93
N ARG A 191 21.95 -10.75 33.12
CA ARG A 191 21.06 -11.32 32.09
C ARG A 191 20.56 -10.26 31.10
N ILE A 192 20.49 -8.98 31.49
CA ILE A 192 20.26 -7.84 30.58
C ILE A 192 21.54 -7.50 29.80
N ARG A 193 22.70 -7.65 30.44
CA ARG A 193 24.02 -7.34 29.88
C ARG A 193 24.43 -8.19 28.66
N ASN A 194 23.79 -9.35 28.48
CA ASN A 194 24.11 -10.33 27.44
C ASN A 194 22.93 -10.67 26.50
N ALA A 195 21.82 -9.92 26.56
CA ALA A 195 20.79 -10.03 25.53
C ALA A 195 21.39 -9.53 24.20
N PRO A 196 21.28 -10.29 23.08
CA PRO A 196 21.68 -9.76 21.80
C PRO A 196 20.93 -8.44 21.56
N LYS A 197 21.72 -7.38 21.31
CA LYS A 197 21.28 -6.01 20.99
C LYS A 197 19.95 -6.04 20.23
N ASN A 198 18.94 -5.34 20.75
CA ASN A 198 17.69 -5.07 20.04
C ASN A 198 18.02 -4.76 18.57
N PRO A 199 17.46 -5.49 17.58
CA PRO A 199 17.74 -5.23 16.18
C PRO A 199 17.43 -3.77 15.88
N THR A 200 18.26 -3.14 15.05
CA THR A 200 18.04 -1.76 14.64
C THR A 200 16.72 -1.65 13.88
N ASP A 201 16.13 -0.45 13.84
CA ASP A 201 14.79 -0.27 13.24
C ASP A 201 14.83 -0.62 11.74
N SER A 202 15.94 -0.32 11.05
CA SER A 202 16.13 -0.71 9.64
C SER A 202 16.20 -2.22 9.46
N LYS A 203 16.84 -2.94 10.39
CA LYS A 203 16.88 -4.42 10.34
C LYS A 203 15.50 -5.03 10.58
N LEU A 204 14.69 -4.44 11.45
CA LEU A 204 13.29 -4.83 11.64
C LEU A 204 12.46 -4.59 10.38
N ALA A 205 12.67 -3.45 9.68
CA ALA A 205 12.01 -3.16 8.41
C ALA A 205 12.36 -4.20 7.33
N ILE A 206 13.64 -4.55 7.17
CA ILE A 206 14.09 -5.61 6.23
C ILE A 206 13.45 -6.96 6.56
N ASN A 207 13.39 -7.33 7.84
CA ASN A 207 12.75 -8.57 8.26
C ASN A 207 11.24 -8.58 7.93
N ALA A 208 10.56 -7.44 8.11
CA ALA A 208 9.16 -7.29 7.73
C ALA A 208 8.96 -7.36 6.21
N ALA A 209 9.87 -6.78 5.41
CA ALA A 209 9.84 -6.90 3.96
C ALA A 209 9.89 -8.37 3.53
N ALA A 210 10.83 -9.15 4.10
CA ALA A 210 10.96 -10.57 3.83
C ALA A 210 9.71 -11.37 4.24
N ASP A 211 9.11 -11.06 5.40
CA ASP A 211 7.84 -11.68 5.80
C ASP A 211 6.69 -11.36 4.84
N PHE A 212 6.63 -10.14 4.31
CA PHE A 212 5.61 -9.76 3.32
C PHE A 212 5.83 -10.44 1.97
N GLU A 213 7.08 -10.58 1.52
CA GLU A 213 7.44 -11.32 0.31
C GLU A 213 6.99 -12.79 0.39
N LEU A 214 7.18 -13.44 1.55
CA LEU A 214 6.76 -14.83 1.77
C LEU A 214 5.24 -15.03 1.65
N ARG A 215 4.44 -13.97 1.77
CA ARG A 215 2.97 -14.03 1.67
C ARG A 215 2.45 -13.76 0.26
N LEU A 216 3.29 -13.24 -0.65
CA LEU A 216 2.90 -12.94 -2.04
C LEU A 216 2.37 -14.17 -2.79
N PRO A 217 2.97 -15.38 -2.68
CA PRO A 217 2.47 -16.54 -3.41
C PRO A 217 1.01 -16.88 -3.08
N ASP A 218 0.59 -16.73 -1.83
CA ASP A 218 -0.79 -17.00 -1.42
C ASP A 218 -1.78 -15.98 -1.99
N ILE A 219 -1.37 -14.70 -2.09
CA ILE A 219 -2.16 -13.63 -2.71
C ILE A 219 -2.32 -13.93 -4.21
N THR A 220 -1.21 -14.20 -4.90
CA THR A 220 -1.21 -14.51 -6.33
C THR A 220 -1.99 -15.79 -6.65
N ASN A 221 -1.92 -16.80 -5.78
CA ASN A 221 -2.70 -18.03 -5.95
C ASN A 221 -4.20 -17.77 -5.89
N ASP A 222 -4.67 -16.96 -4.95
CA ASP A 222 -6.08 -16.55 -4.88
C ASP A 222 -6.52 -15.77 -6.12
N GLU A 223 -5.69 -14.84 -6.59
CA GLU A 223 -5.98 -14.05 -7.79
C GLU A 223 -6.03 -14.91 -9.05
N ALA A 224 -5.11 -15.86 -9.18
CA ALA A 224 -5.11 -16.84 -10.27
C ALA A 224 -6.35 -17.74 -10.22
N ASN A 225 -6.73 -18.21 -9.03
CA ASN A 225 -7.96 -18.98 -8.84
C ASN A 225 -9.19 -18.15 -9.19
N ALA A 226 -9.27 -16.89 -8.76
CA ALA A 226 -10.34 -15.98 -9.14
C ALA A 226 -10.42 -15.83 -10.66
N ALA A 227 -9.29 -15.56 -11.33
CA ALA A 227 -9.22 -15.45 -12.78
C ALA A 227 -9.74 -16.70 -13.50
N SER A 228 -9.49 -17.90 -12.96
CA SER A 228 -9.99 -19.16 -13.55
C SER A 228 -11.52 -19.29 -13.54
N HIS A 229 -12.22 -18.56 -12.68
CA HIS A 229 -13.68 -18.60 -12.54
C HIS A 229 -14.41 -17.48 -13.30
N ILE A 230 -13.70 -16.45 -13.78
CA ILE A 230 -14.36 -15.26 -14.33
C ILE A 230 -15.14 -15.55 -15.61
N GLU A 231 -14.62 -16.40 -16.51
CA GLU A 231 -15.29 -16.80 -17.75
C GLU A 231 -16.62 -17.52 -17.45
N GLY A 232 -16.61 -18.41 -16.46
CA GLY A 232 -17.82 -19.08 -15.99
C GLY A 232 -18.83 -18.11 -15.37
N ALA A 233 -18.35 -17.15 -14.59
CA ALA A 233 -19.16 -16.14 -13.93
C ALA A 233 -19.88 -15.21 -14.94
N VAL A 234 -19.24 -14.93 -16.09
CA VAL A 234 -19.83 -14.09 -17.15
C VAL A 234 -20.57 -14.87 -18.23
N SER A 235 -20.59 -16.21 -18.21
CA SER A 235 -21.18 -17.00 -19.30
C SER A 235 -22.70 -16.85 -19.51
N GLY A 236 -23.42 -16.26 -18.54
CA GLY A 236 -24.83 -15.88 -18.65
C GLY A 236 -25.05 -14.43 -19.15
N CYS A 237 -23.95 -13.77 -19.50
CA CYS A 237 -23.85 -12.48 -20.16
C CYS A 237 -23.29 -12.69 -21.58
#